data_AF-F8PL09-F1
#
_entry.id   AF-F8PL09-F1
#
_cell.length_a   1.000
_cell.length_b   1.000
_cell.length_c   1.000
_cell.angle_alpha   90.00
_cell.angle_beta   90.00
_cell.angle_gamma   90.00
#
_symmetry.space_group_name_H-M   'P 1'
#
loop_
_entity.id
_entity.type
_entity.pdbx_description
1 polymer ?
#
loop_
_entity_poly.entity_id
_entity_poly.type
_entity_poly.pdbx_seq_one_letter_code
_entity_poly.pdbx_strand_id
1 'polypeptide(L)'
;MAPDILTPGTFTPEVIEAWEISCQCYFMHKSTPAAVQVRTVVWSIQDPKVRNWYQVNQARISSLSFDEYMSELRTVCLLLDWAAGVLKKIFNSKQGSRPFCDWAIECQSQNCLLRGTAFHLNDILMKCLLENNMDDGLALDYYYENITEEDVTQ
;
A
#
# COMPACT_ATOMS: atom_id res chain seq x y z
N MET A 1 19.48 -2.17 14.29
CA MET A 1 18.70 -1.19 13.52
C MET A 1 17.62 -0.61 14.42
N ALA A 2 17.30 0.68 14.29
CA ALA A 2 16.11 1.33 14.87
C ALA A 2 15.11 1.56 13.72
N PRO A 3 13.80 1.68 13.99
CA PRO A 3 12.84 2.04 12.93
C PRO A 3 13.12 3.43 12.40
N ASP A 4 12.79 3.67 11.13
CA ASP A 4 12.90 4.99 10.53
C ASP A 4 12.04 6.01 11.26
N ILE A 5 12.46 7.27 11.15
CA ILE A 5 11.84 8.38 11.84
C ILE A 5 10.78 9.00 10.94
N LEU A 6 9.53 9.02 11.41
CA LEU A 6 8.44 9.72 10.73
C LEU A 6 8.56 11.22 11.05
N THR A 7 9.28 11.95 10.21
CA THR A 7 9.57 13.38 10.40
C THR A 7 8.33 14.26 10.15
N PRO A 8 8.27 15.47 10.75
CA PRO A 8 7.19 16.42 10.48
C PRO A 8 7.15 16.81 8.99
N GLY A 9 5.97 16.77 8.37
CA GLY A 9 5.80 17.07 6.95
C GLY A 9 4.45 16.62 6.40
N THR A 10 4.30 16.64 5.08
CA THR A 10 3.11 16.09 4.41
C THR A 10 3.19 14.56 4.45
N PHE A 11 2.26 13.92 5.15
CA PHE A 11 2.11 12.47 5.10
C PHE A 11 1.49 12.05 3.78
N THR A 12 2.20 11.21 3.03
CA THR A 12 1.65 10.50 1.87
C THR A 12 1.49 9.02 2.20
N PRO A 13 0.63 8.28 1.49
CA PRO A 13 0.49 6.84 1.69
C PRO A 13 1.83 6.11 1.61
N GLU A 14 2.71 6.50 0.67
CA GLU A 14 4.03 5.90 0.45
C GLU A 14 4.96 6.13 1.64
N VAL A 15 4.95 7.33 2.23
CA VAL A 15 5.77 7.63 3.42
C VAL A 15 5.32 6.79 4.61
N ILE A 16 4.01 6.62 4.80
CA ILE A 16 3.47 5.79 5.88
C ILE A 16 3.78 4.31 5.64
N GLU A 17 3.65 3.81 4.40
CA GLU A 17 4.00 2.41 4.06
C GLU A 17 5.49 2.14 4.26
N ALA A 18 6.38 3.02 3.81
CA ALA A 18 7.82 2.88 4.01
C ALA A 18 8.17 2.81 5.50
N TRP A 19 7.54 3.66 6.32
CA TRP A 19 7.71 3.63 7.76
C TRP A 19 7.18 2.34 8.39
N GLU A 20 6.02 1.85 7.94
CA GLU A 20 5.44 0.58 8.39
C GLU A 20 6.39 -0.60 8.11
N ILE A 21 6.93 -0.69 6.89
CA ILE A 21 7.90 -1.72 6.50
C ILE A 21 9.15 -1.64 7.39
N SER A 22 9.67 -0.44 7.63
CA SER A 22 10.82 -0.22 8.52
C SER A 22 10.54 -0.72 9.95
N CYS A 23 9.34 -0.46 10.47
CA CYS A 23 8.89 -0.99 11.77
C CYS A 23 8.82 -2.53 11.78
N GLN A 24 8.26 -3.14 10.74
CA GLN A 24 8.17 -4.60 10.62
C GLN A 24 9.56 -5.24 10.57
N CYS A 25 10.48 -4.70 9.77
CA CYS A 25 11.88 -5.14 9.73
C CYS A 25 12.54 -5.03 11.09
N TYR A 26 12.29 -3.93 11.81
CA TYR A 26 12.78 -3.76 13.18
C TYR A 26 12.22 -4.82 14.13
N PHE A 27 10.92 -5.08 14.10
CA PHE A 27 10.29 -6.10 14.94
C PHE A 27 10.86 -7.49 14.70
N MET A 28 11.05 -7.85 13.42
CA MET A 28 11.65 -9.12 13.02
C MET A 28 13.09 -9.23 13.52
N HIS A 29 13.92 -8.21 13.28
CA HIS A 29 15.32 -8.23 13.71
C HIS A 29 15.47 -8.26 15.24
N LYS A 30 14.56 -7.62 15.97
CA LYS A 30 14.62 -7.54 17.44
C LYS A 30 13.79 -8.61 18.14
N SER A 31 13.12 -9.49 17.40
CA SER A 31 12.16 -10.46 17.94
C SER A 31 11.15 -9.80 18.88
N THR A 32 10.62 -8.64 18.48
CA THR A 32 9.76 -7.82 19.33
C THR A 32 8.40 -8.48 19.52
N PRO A 33 7.97 -8.79 20.77
CA PRO A 33 6.67 -9.40 21.01
C PRO A 33 5.52 -8.51 20.56
N ALA A 34 4.50 -9.09 19.92
CA ALA A 34 3.33 -8.36 19.38
C ALA A 34 2.72 -7.37 20.38
N ALA A 35 2.58 -7.79 21.64
CA ALA A 35 1.98 -6.97 22.71
C ALA A 35 2.73 -5.66 23.04
N VAL A 36 3.97 -5.47 22.57
CA VAL A 36 4.77 -4.26 22.84
C VAL A 36 5.20 -3.52 21.57
N GLN A 37 4.83 -4.00 20.39
CA GLN A 37 5.26 -3.45 19.11
C GLN A 37 4.89 -1.96 18.96
N VAL A 38 3.61 -1.61 19.14
CA VAL A 38 3.12 -0.21 19.03
C VAL A 38 3.86 0.72 20.00
N ARG A 39 3.99 0.30 21.27
CA ARG A 39 4.73 1.05 22.30
C ARG A 39 6.21 1.27 21.97
N THR A 40 6.78 0.38 21.18
CA THR A 40 8.19 0.43 20.78
C THR A 40 8.43 1.45 19.67
N VAL A 41 7.53 1.52 18.68
CA VAL A 41 7.73 2.36 17.49
C VAL A 41 7.13 3.75 17.60
N VAL A 42 6.18 3.99 18.50
CA VAL A 42 5.53 5.31 18.59
C VAL A 42 6.50 6.47 18.86
N TRP A 43 7.64 6.18 19.49
CA TRP A 43 8.69 7.16 19.73
C TRP A 43 9.43 7.62 18.47
N SER A 44 9.40 6.82 17.39
CA SER A 44 9.99 7.20 16.10
C SER A 44 9.12 8.18 15.31
N ILE A 45 7.88 8.44 15.76
CA ILE A 45 7.05 9.51 15.20
C ILE A 45 7.49 10.84 15.77
N GLN A 46 7.92 11.75 14.89
CA GLN A 46 8.39 13.07 15.27
C GLN A 46 7.39 14.20 15.08
N ASP A 47 6.37 14.01 14.25
CA ASP A 47 5.33 15.02 14.06
C ASP A 47 4.56 15.34 15.37
N PRO A 48 4.55 16.62 15.81
CA PRO A 48 3.92 16.99 17.07
C PRO A 48 2.41 16.71 17.14
N LYS A 49 1.68 16.82 16.02
CA LYS A 49 0.23 16.60 15.99
C LYS A 49 -0.08 15.12 16.19
N VAL A 50 0.64 14.25 15.49
CA VAL A 50 0.49 12.79 15.63
C VAL A 50 0.92 12.33 17.01
N ARG A 51 2.02 12.88 17.57
CA ARG A 51 2.42 12.61 18.96
C ARG A 51 1.35 13.02 19.96
N ASN A 52 0.78 14.22 19.83
CA ASN A 52 -0.28 14.70 20.73
C ASN A 52 -1.53 13.81 20.64
N TRP A 53 -1.94 13.43 19.42
CA TRP A 53 -3.03 12.47 19.21
C TRP A 53 -2.76 11.14 19.93
N TYR A 54 -1.54 10.62 19.83
CA TYR A 54 -1.15 9.41 20.55
C TYR A 54 -1.20 9.59 22.06
N GLN A 55 -0.63 10.68 22.59
CA GLN A 55 -0.57 10.94 24.04
C GLN A 55 -1.96 11.01 24.67
N VAL A 56 -2.91 11.69 24.02
CA VAL A 56 -4.31 11.79 24.49
C VAL A 56 -4.99 10.42 24.56
N ASN A 57 -4.59 9.48 23.69
CA ASN A 57 -5.21 8.17 23.54
C ASN A 57 -4.28 7.02 23.94
N GLN A 58 -3.24 7.30 24.73
CA GLN A 58 -2.08 6.43 24.87
C GLN A 58 -2.45 5.02 25.31
N ALA A 59 -3.30 4.88 26.33
CA ALA A 59 -3.71 3.59 26.88
C ALA A 59 -4.41 2.72 25.82
N ARG A 60 -5.33 3.31 25.05
CA ARG A 60 -6.09 2.63 24.00
C ARG A 60 -5.21 2.27 22.81
N ILE A 61 -4.41 3.21 22.32
CA ILE A 61 -3.55 2.97 21.15
C ILE A 61 -2.46 1.94 21.47
N SER A 62 -1.91 1.98 22.68
CA SER A 62 -0.86 1.04 23.10
C SER A 62 -1.33 -0.40 23.28
N SER A 63 -2.65 -0.63 23.38
CA SER A 63 -3.25 -1.96 23.43
C SER A 63 -3.62 -2.54 22.07
N LEU A 64 -3.56 -1.73 21.01
CA LEU A 64 -3.84 -2.20 19.65
C LEU A 64 -2.76 -3.18 19.17
N SER A 65 -3.15 -4.09 18.29
CA SER A 65 -2.20 -4.75 17.41
C SER A 65 -1.53 -3.72 16.49
N PHE A 66 -0.38 -4.08 15.92
CA PHE A 66 0.32 -3.19 15.01
C PHE A 66 -0.54 -2.84 13.79
N ASP A 67 -1.29 -3.80 13.23
CA ASP A 67 -2.16 -3.58 12.07
C ASP A 67 -3.32 -2.62 12.38
N GLU A 68 -3.98 -2.80 13.54
CA GLU A 68 -5.04 -1.90 13.99
C GLU A 68 -4.51 -0.48 14.21
N TYR A 69 -3.32 -0.36 14.82
CA TYR A 69 -2.65 0.91 14.99
C TYR A 69 -2.34 1.59 13.65
N MET A 70 -1.83 0.85 12.67
CA MET A 70 -1.52 1.38 11.34
C MET A 70 -2.79 1.85 10.59
N SER A 71 -3.91 1.17 10.78
CA SER A 71 -5.21 1.59 10.24
C SER A 71 -5.66 2.95 10.81
N GLU A 72 -5.52 3.13 12.12
CA GLU A 72 -5.83 4.42 12.77
C GLU A 72 -4.84 5.52 12.36
N LEU A 73 -3.54 5.20 12.30
CA LEU A 73 -2.51 6.15 11.90
C LEU A 73 -2.77 6.70 10.49
N ARG A 74 -3.12 5.83 9.54
CA ARG A 74 -3.52 6.25 8.18
C ARG A 74 -4.72 7.20 8.20
N THR A 75 -5.71 6.92 9.05
CA THR A 75 -6.92 7.76 9.18
C THR A 75 -6.60 9.16 9.74
N VAL A 76 -5.62 9.26 10.64
CA VAL A 76 -5.22 10.53 11.25
C VAL A 76 -4.30 11.34 10.34
N CYS A 77 -3.42 10.67 9.60
CA CYS A 77 -2.36 11.31 8.83
C CYS A 77 -2.75 11.60 7.38
N LEU A 78 -3.66 10.82 6.77
CA LEU A 78 -4.03 10.94 5.35
C LEU A 78 -5.38 11.66 5.17
N LEU A 79 -5.56 12.29 4.01
CA LEU A 79 -6.83 12.92 3.62
C LEU A 79 -7.93 11.86 3.45
N LEU A 80 -9.19 12.17 3.78
CA LEU A 80 -10.30 11.22 3.77
C LEU A 80 -10.44 10.39 2.46
N ASP A 81 -10.10 10.99 1.32
CA ASP A 81 -10.20 10.41 -0.02
C ASP A 81 -8.88 9.81 -0.55
N TRP A 82 -7.84 9.68 0.28
CA TRP A 82 -6.51 9.22 -0.14
C TRP A 82 -6.57 7.88 -0.88
N ALA A 83 -7.35 6.92 -0.37
CA ALA A 83 -7.45 5.59 -0.94
C ALA A 83 -8.17 5.60 -2.29
N ALA A 84 -9.21 6.42 -2.43
CA ALA A 84 -9.89 6.63 -3.70
C ALA A 84 -8.97 7.32 -4.72
N GLY A 85 -8.12 8.26 -4.27
CA GLY A 85 -7.12 8.92 -5.08
C GLY A 85 -6.07 7.95 -5.63
N VAL A 86 -5.53 7.07 -4.77
CA VAL A 86 -4.59 6.02 -5.18
C VAL A 86 -5.27 5.04 -6.16
N LEU A 87 -6.49 4.58 -5.86
CA LEU A 87 -7.23 3.71 -6.77
C LEU A 87 -7.42 4.34 -8.15
N LYS A 88 -7.84 5.61 -8.18
CA LYS A 88 -8.00 6.37 -9.42
C LYS A 88 -6.68 6.50 -10.18
N LYS A 89 -5.54 6.63 -9.48
CA LYS A 89 -4.21 6.63 -10.11
C LYS A 89 -3.89 5.30 -10.77
N ILE A 90 -4.19 4.17 -10.11
CA ILE A 90 -3.99 2.82 -10.67
C ILE A 90 -4.88 2.64 -11.92
N PHE A 91 -6.18 2.94 -11.84
CA PHE A 91 -7.11 2.76 -12.97
C PHE A 91 -6.77 3.61 -14.20
N ASN A 92 -6.21 4.80 -13.99
CA ASN A 92 -5.79 5.68 -15.08
C ASN A 92 -4.36 5.40 -15.56
N SER A 93 -3.64 4.49 -14.92
CA SER A 93 -2.28 4.13 -15.32
C SER A 93 -2.30 3.29 -16.59
N LYS A 94 -1.52 3.68 -17.60
CA LYS A 94 -1.33 2.94 -18.85
C LYS A 94 0.13 2.51 -18.99
N GLN A 95 0.37 1.37 -19.65
CA GLN A 95 1.73 0.92 -19.94
C GLN A 95 2.48 1.97 -20.78
N GLY A 96 1.85 2.42 -21.87
CA GLY A 96 2.48 3.29 -22.85
C GLY A 96 3.73 2.63 -23.44
N SER A 97 4.80 3.40 -23.62
CA SER A 97 6.06 2.89 -24.17
C SER A 97 6.98 2.19 -23.15
N ARG A 98 6.51 1.95 -21.91
CA ARG A 98 7.32 1.36 -20.84
C ARG A 98 7.34 -0.16 -20.95
N PRO A 99 8.40 -0.83 -20.47
CA PRO A 99 8.37 -2.27 -20.27
C PRO A 99 7.17 -2.68 -19.41
N PHE A 100 6.46 -3.73 -19.81
CA PHE A 100 5.27 -4.20 -19.11
C PHE A 100 5.56 -4.51 -17.64
N CYS A 101 6.64 -5.23 -17.35
CA CYS A 101 7.01 -5.61 -15.99
C CYS A 101 7.19 -4.40 -15.07
N ASP A 102 7.88 -3.36 -15.53
CA ASP A 102 8.13 -2.16 -14.72
C ASP A 102 6.82 -1.44 -14.38
N TRP A 103 5.94 -1.28 -15.37
CA TRP A 103 4.62 -0.69 -15.18
C TRP A 103 3.71 -1.53 -14.29
N ALA A 104 3.69 -2.85 -14.49
CA ALA A 104 2.88 -3.76 -13.69
C ALA A 104 3.33 -3.77 -12.22
N ILE A 105 4.64 -3.74 -11.96
CA ILE A 105 5.21 -3.61 -10.60
C ILE A 105 4.79 -2.28 -9.98
N GLU A 106 4.80 -1.18 -10.73
CA GLU A 106 4.32 0.12 -10.23
C GLU A 106 2.84 0.05 -9.82
N CYS A 107 1.97 -0.52 -10.67
CA CYS A 107 0.55 -0.72 -10.36
C CYS A 107 0.35 -1.58 -9.09
N GLN A 108 1.12 -2.66 -8.95
CA GLN A 108 1.08 -3.52 -7.76
C GLN A 108 1.57 -2.78 -6.51
N SER A 109 2.66 -2.04 -6.61
CA SER A 109 3.18 -1.22 -5.51
C SER A 109 2.16 -0.19 -5.04
N GLN A 110 1.46 0.47 -5.96
CA GLN A 110 0.38 1.40 -5.61
C GLN A 110 -0.82 0.67 -4.97
N ASN A 111 -1.12 -0.56 -5.40
CA ASN A 111 -2.18 -1.37 -4.78
C ASN A 111 -1.81 -1.81 -3.36
N CYS A 112 -0.53 -2.04 -3.05
CA CYS A 112 -0.08 -2.35 -1.69
C CYS A 112 -0.45 -1.23 -0.69
N LEU A 113 -0.40 0.03 -1.12
CA LEU A 113 -0.84 1.18 -0.31
C LEU A 113 -2.31 1.06 0.13
N LEU A 114 -3.15 0.38 -0.65
CA LEU A 114 -4.57 0.21 -0.39
C LEU A 114 -4.89 -0.96 0.54
N ARG A 115 -3.89 -1.75 0.97
CA ARG A 115 -4.10 -2.93 1.82
C ARG A 115 -4.85 -2.55 3.11
N GLY A 116 -5.81 -3.41 3.49
CA GLY A 116 -6.68 -3.17 4.64
C GLY A 116 -7.82 -2.17 4.38
N THR A 117 -7.91 -1.61 3.17
CA THR A 117 -9.04 -0.78 2.74
C THR A 117 -9.97 -1.54 1.80
N ALA A 118 -11.21 -1.07 1.64
CA ALA A 118 -12.14 -1.59 0.65
C ALA A 118 -11.73 -1.30 -0.81
N PHE A 119 -10.71 -0.46 -1.03
CA PHE A 119 -10.23 -0.09 -2.35
C PHE A 119 -9.09 -1.00 -2.85
N HIS A 120 -8.57 -1.90 -2.02
CA HIS A 120 -7.54 -2.86 -2.44
C HIS A 120 -8.05 -3.77 -3.54
N LEU A 121 -7.37 -3.77 -4.69
CA LEU A 121 -7.69 -4.68 -5.79
C LEU A 121 -7.23 -6.09 -5.46
N ASN A 122 -8.11 -7.06 -5.64
CA ASN A 122 -7.73 -8.47 -5.64
C ASN A 122 -7.02 -8.84 -6.95
N ASP A 123 -6.44 -10.04 -7.00
CA ASP A 123 -5.65 -10.49 -8.13
C ASP A 123 -6.45 -10.51 -9.45
N ILE A 124 -7.75 -10.81 -9.38
CA ILE A 124 -8.64 -10.81 -10.55
C ILE A 124 -8.79 -9.40 -11.11
N LEU A 125 -9.15 -8.42 -10.26
CA LEU A 125 -9.33 -7.04 -10.68
C LEU A 125 -8.01 -6.41 -11.12
N MET A 126 -6.90 -6.75 -10.45
CA MET A 126 -5.57 -6.32 -10.85
C MET A 126 -5.21 -6.86 -12.24
N LYS A 127 -5.43 -8.16 -12.48
CA LYS A 127 -5.22 -8.77 -13.80
C LYS A 127 -6.05 -8.08 -14.87
N CYS A 128 -7.36 -7.91 -14.65
CA CYS A 128 -8.23 -7.23 -15.60
C CYS A 128 -7.76 -5.79 -15.88
N LEU A 129 -7.34 -5.05 -14.86
CA LEU A 129 -6.80 -3.69 -15.04
C LEU A 129 -5.54 -3.70 -15.91
N LEU A 130 -4.60 -4.62 -15.65
CA LEU A 130 -3.38 -4.74 -16.43
C LEU A 130 -3.69 -5.10 -17.89
N GLU A 131 -4.65 -5.99 -18.13
CA GLU A 131 -5.10 -6.35 -19.49
C GLU A 131 -5.71 -5.18 -20.25
N ASN A 132 -6.55 -4.37 -19.60
CA ASN A 132 -7.21 -3.24 -20.23
C ASN A 132 -6.28 -2.04 -20.49
N ASN A 133 -5.12 -2.02 -19.84
CA ASN A 133 -4.23 -0.85 -19.82
C ASN A 133 -2.81 -1.15 -20.34
N MET A 134 -2.52 -2.40 -20.73
CA MET A 134 -1.29 -2.76 -21.42
C MET A 134 -1.27 -2.18 -22.84
N ASP A 135 -0.08 -2.16 -23.46
CA ASP A 135 0.10 -1.72 -24.83
C ASP A 135 -0.71 -2.58 -25.81
N ASP A 136 -1.30 -1.96 -26.84
CA ASP A 136 -2.19 -2.64 -27.78
C ASP A 136 -1.49 -3.80 -28.52
N GLY A 137 -0.20 -3.68 -28.83
CA GLY A 137 0.57 -4.74 -29.46
C GLY A 137 0.73 -5.95 -28.54
N LEU A 138 1.09 -5.68 -27.28
CA LEU A 138 1.20 -6.74 -26.27
C LEU A 138 -0.16 -7.36 -25.92
N ALA A 139 -1.23 -6.55 -25.90
CA ALA A 139 -2.59 -7.04 -25.67
C ALA A 139 -2.99 -8.02 -26.77
N LEU A 140 -2.75 -7.67 -28.04
CA LEU A 140 -3.03 -8.54 -29.18
C LEU A 140 -2.26 -9.86 -29.07
N ASP A 141 -0.95 -9.81 -28.84
CA ASP A 141 -0.13 -11.02 -28.68
C ASP A 141 -0.65 -11.90 -27.52
N TYR A 142 -0.97 -11.28 -26.37
CA TYR A 142 -1.55 -11.98 -25.22
C TYR A 142 -2.89 -12.64 -25.56
N TYR A 143 -3.80 -11.95 -26.25
CA TYR A 143 -5.07 -12.54 -26.65
C TYR A 143 -4.88 -13.67 -27.65
N TYR A 144 -4.00 -13.52 -28.65
CA TYR A 144 -3.74 -14.58 -29.64
C TYR A 144 -3.12 -15.83 -29.02
N GLU A 145 -2.28 -15.70 -28.00
CA GLU A 145 -1.74 -16.86 -27.26
C GLU A 145 -2.79 -17.56 -26.38
N ASN A 146 -3.82 -16.84 -25.93
CA ASN A 146 -4.86 -17.37 -25.04
C ASN A 146 -6.15 -17.79 -25.76
N ILE A 147 -6.31 -17.45 -27.05
CA ILE A 147 -7.38 -17.97 -27.91
C ILE A 147 -6.97 -19.39 -28.32
N THR A 148 -7.79 -20.38 -27.93
CA THR A 148 -7.58 -21.76 -28.38
C THR A 148 -8.27 -21.98 -29.74
N GLU A 149 -7.83 -22.97 -30.55
CA GLU A 149 -8.47 -23.27 -31.85
C GLU A 149 -10.00 -23.52 -31.74
N GLU A 150 -10.48 -23.93 -30.57
CA GLU A 150 -11.89 -24.11 -30.24
C GLU A 150 -12.70 -22.80 -30.17
N ASP A 151 -12.06 -21.66 -29.85
CA ASP A 151 -12.71 -20.35 -29.74
C ASP A 151 -12.93 -19.66 -31.10
N VAL A 152 -12.24 -20.12 -32.16
CA VAL A 152 -12.26 -19.51 -33.51
C VAL A 152 -13.29 -20.20 -34.44
N THR A 153 -13.95 -21.27 -33.99
CA THR A 153 -14.89 -22.08 -34.81
C THR A 153 -16.34 -22.07 -34.32
N GLN A 154 -16.88 -20.88 -34.04
CA GLN A 154 -18.33 -20.62 -33.99
C GLN A 154 -18.77 -19.75 -35.18
#